data_AF-A0A523JQB2-F1
#
_entry.id   AF-A0A523JQB2-F1
#
_cell.length_a   1.000
_cell.length_b   1.000
_cell.length_c   1.000
_cell.angle_alpha   90.00
_cell.angle_beta   90.00
_cell.angle_gamma   90.00
#
_symmetry.space_group_name_H-M   'P 1'
#
loop_
_entity.id
_entity.type
_entity.pdbx_description
1 polymer ?
#
loop_
_entity_poly.entity_id
_entity_poly.type
_entity_poly.pdbx_seq_one_letter_code
_entity_poly.pdbx_strand_id
1 'polypeptide(L)'
;MSKARTSARAGANARQDSPIAASPDRVPRRIRMAHPYSASARSRAGRPCSALRKPRRLRQSLSFMELQVHGHPLHTRSLSITLYAAEAESMRVSAELVDLRKRGFVPVGGDLQPAGIVHLMQLEAEVDFAARRLRRIEAKQPRVAFEPSERTAGESCRDPAGRLDALAGAGLGEGWARAVGERVGGPRGCTHILTLAQLLGSTVSWALESDELRDFDSDAWPERAKLFRRDLIFDGYCEDGRLQLVGQLTDLAFRPAAAVVAPLERFGGLYELRLVADVETERFSIASLRAADRHRSIEGVATPWRDLGSDVADLVGTELRAGVSATILRQLADRPEAQPLLAALLNLTPAYYQCLANLAEEVPFDVRHRADVVGMGGLPGSCYMWRTDGALHQLRTEPRHQNRHEPEEVKS
;
A
#
# COMPACT_ATOMS: atom_id res chain seq x y z
N MET A 1 -53.84 41.37 25.10
CA MET A 1 -53.81 42.24 26.30
C MET A 1 -53.26 41.38 27.43
N SER A 2 -52.33 41.75 28.32
CA SER A 2 -51.50 42.96 28.54
C SER A 2 -50.13 42.51 29.10
N LYS A 3 -48.96 43.06 28.69
CA LYS A 3 -48.10 44.05 29.42
C LYS A 3 -48.29 44.09 30.95
N ALA A 4 -47.26 44.17 31.82
CA ALA A 4 -45.83 44.56 31.72
C ALA A 4 -44.94 43.66 32.63
N ARG A 5 -43.59 43.63 32.69
CA ARG A 5 -42.43 44.44 32.21
C ARG A 5 -41.75 45.39 33.24
N THR A 6 -40.79 44.85 34.01
CA THR A 6 -39.67 45.52 34.75
C THR A 6 -38.55 44.46 34.91
N SER A 7 -37.23 44.67 34.79
CA SER A 7 -36.29 45.83 34.90
C SER A 7 -35.99 46.22 36.37
N ALA A 8 -34.76 46.16 36.90
CA ALA A 8 -33.44 45.80 36.37
C ALA A 8 -32.58 45.10 37.50
N ARG A 9 -31.24 45.17 37.70
CA ARG A 9 -30.14 46.01 37.16
C ARG A 9 -28.72 45.43 37.48
N ALA A 10 -27.82 45.47 36.48
CA ALA A 10 -26.33 45.53 36.58
C ALA A 10 -25.50 44.38 37.20
N GLY A 11 -24.33 44.12 36.58
CA GLY A 11 -23.33 43.14 37.03
C GLY A 11 -22.18 42.93 36.02
N ALA A 12 -21.70 44.00 35.37
CA ALA A 12 -20.70 43.91 34.31
C ALA A 12 -19.26 43.87 34.85
N ASN A 13 -18.38 43.06 34.24
CA ASN A 13 -16.94 43.09 34.52
C ASN A 13 -16.14 42.66 33.28
N ALA A 14 -15.99 43.56 32.31
CA ALA A 14 -15.04 43.39 31.21
C ALA A 14 -13.63 43.74 31.71
N ARG A 15 -12.63 42.90 31.43
CA ARG A 15 -11.22 43.27 31.54
C ARG A 15 -10.66 43.53 30.15
N GLN A 16 -9.96 44.63 30.02
CA GLN A 16 -9.52 45.20 28.75
C GLN A 16 -8.12 44.73 28.39
N ASP A 17 -7.88 44.48 27.11
CA ASP A 17 -6.54 44.44 26.55
C ASP A 17 -5.90 45.84 26.58
N SER A 18 -4.61 45.90 26.91
CA SER A 18 -3.74 47.05 26.56
C SER A 18 -2.26 46.62 26.61
N PRO A 19 -1.39 47.20 25.76
CA PRO A 19 -0.13 46.58 25.39
C PRO A 19 1.01 46.87 26.38
N ILE A 20 1.93 45.90 26.51
CA ILE A 20 3.22 46.12 27.17
C ILE A 20 4.23 46.62 26.11
N ALA A 21 4.84 47.78 26.38
CA ALA A 21 5.81 48.40 25.49
C ALA A 21 7.15 47.64 25.45
N ALA A 22 7.85 47.73 24.32
CA ALA A 22 9.20 47.20 24.18
C ALA A 22 10.23 48.08 24.90
N SER A 23 11.27 47.45 25.46
CA SER A 23 12.50 48.12 25.92
C SER A 23 13.69 47.19 25.64
N PRO A 24 14.85 47.70 25.16
CA PRO A 24 15.97 46.88 24.73
C PRO A 24 16.86 46.38 25.89
N ASP A 25 17.96 45.73 25.52
CA ASP A 25 19.08 45.29 26.37
C ASP A 25 18.80 44.24 27.46
N ARG A 26 18.87 42.96 27.04
CA ARG A 26 19.54 41.89 27.82
C ARG A 26 19.96 40.73 26.92
N VAL A 27 21.27 40.62 26.65
CA VAL A 27 21.86 39.48 25.92
C VAL A 27 21.77 38.20 26.78
N PRO A 28 21.12 37.12 26.33
CA PRO A 28 21.06 35.87 27.07
C PRO A 28 22.42 35.16 27.06
N ARG A 29 22.89 34.74 28.25
CA ARG A 29 24.12 33.96 28.39
C ARG A 29 23.98 32.60 27.70
N ARG A 30 25.01 32.19 26.93
CA ARG A 30 25.08 30.85 26.33
C ARG A 30 25.00 29.75 27.39
N ILE A 31 23.90 28.98 27.39
CA ILE A 31 23.80 27.73 28.14
C ILE A 31 24.71 26.71 27.45
N ARG A 32 25.78 26.26 28.13
CA ARG A 32 26.60 25.14 27.68
C ARG A 32 25.87 23.83 28.00
N MET A 33 25.36 23.13 26.99
CA MET A 33 24.99 21.73 27.18
C MET A 33 26.27 20.89 27.40
N ALA A 34 26.27 20.07 28.44
CA ALA A 34 27.38 19.17 28.74
C ALA A 34 27.31 17.90 27.89
N HIS A 35 28.42 17.50 27.26
CA HIS A 35 28.56 16.18 26.63
C HIS A 35 29.13 15.17 27.64
N PRO A 36 28.40 14.10 28.00
CA PRO A 36 28.89 13.07 28.90
C PRO A 36 29.58 11.92 28.14
N TYR A 37 30.56 12.21 27.27
CA TYR A 37 31.39 11.18 26.62
C TYR A 37 32.85 11.63 26.45
N SER A 38 33.63 11.50 27.53
CA SER A 38 35.09 11.69 27.55
C SER A 38 35.80 10.60 28.36
N ALA A 39 35.55 9.34 28.02
CA ALA A 39 36.32 8.22 28.56
C ALA A 39 37.73 8.17 27.93
N SER A 40 38.77 8.23 28.75
CA SER A 40 40.15 8.38 28.28
C SER A 40 40.66 7.18 27.49
N ALA A 41 41.29 7.42 26.33
CA ALA A 41 42.09 6.41 25.65
C ALA A 41 43.30 6.00 26.52
N ARG A 42 43.43 4.70 26.80
CA ARG A 42 44.70 4.07 27.19
C ARG A 42 44.87 2.80 26.37
N SER A 43 45.95 2.73 25.60
CA SER A 43 46.27 1.56 24.80
C SER A 43 46.70 0.39 25.70
N ARG A 44 46.13 -0.78 25.45
CA ARG A 44 46.76 -2.07 25.77
C ARG A 44 46.70 -2.94 24.53
N ALA A 45 47.85 -3.43 24.11
CA ALA A 45 48.02 -4.14 22.85
C ALA A 45 47.50 -5.59 22.92
N GLY A 46 47.27 -6.17 21.74
CA GLY A 46 47.49 -7.61 21.53
C GLY A 46 46.53 -8.57 22.23
N ARG A 47 45.27 -8.59 21.80
CA ARG A 47 44.54 -9.87 21.68
C ARG A 47 44.01 -9.99 20.24
N PRO A 48 44.34 -11.06 19.50
CA PRO A 48 43.76 -11.27 18.18
C PRO A 48 42.25 -11.41 18.32
N CYS A 49 41.49 -10.76 17.45
CA CYS A 49 40.04 -10.89 17.44
C CYS A 49 39.69 -12.35 17.16
N SER A 50 39.10 -13.04 18.14
CA SER A 50 38.71 -14.45 18.01
C SER A 50 37.66 -14.55 16.91
N ALA A 51 38.05 -15.07 15.73
CA ALA A 51 37.23 -15.06 14.54
C ALA A 51 35.82 -15.59 14.85
N LEU A 52 34.80 -14.83 14.43
CA LEU A 52 33.39 -15.17 14.62
C LEU A 52 33.15 -16.59 14.11
N ARG A 53 33.06 -17.56 15.02
CA ARG A 53 32.80 -18.96 14.70
C ARG A 53 31.41 -19.02 14.07
N LYS A 54 31.38 -19.20 12.74
CA LYS A 54 30.14 -19.44 11.99
C LYS A 54 29.33 -20.51 12.75
N PRO A 55 28.08 -20.22 13.18
CA PRO A 55 27.33 -21.12 14.05
C PRO A 55 27.21 -22.49 13.37
N ARG A 56 27.62 -23.53 14.10
CA ARG A 56 27.79 -24.89 13.57
C ARG A 56 26.40 -25.46 13.26
N ARG A 57 26.07 -25.50 11.97
CA ARG A 57 24.82 -26.02 11.34
C ARG A 57 23.75 -26.53 12.33
N LEU A 58 22.89 -25.63 12.79
CA LEU A 58 21.50 -25.96 13.21
C LEU A 58 20.63 -26.23 11.96
N ARG A 59 21.09 -27.11 11.07
CA ARG A 59 20.40 -27.53 9.84
C ARG A 59 19.70 -28.87 10.05
N GLN A 60 18.64 -28.91 10.87
CA GLN A 60 17.69 -30.03 10.97
C GLN A 60 16.52 -29.70 11.93
N SER A 61 15.62 -28.78 11.54
CA SER A 61 14.20 -28.71 12.00
C SER A 61 13.43 -27.48 11.50
N LEU A 62 14.08 -26.33 11.31
CA LEU A 62 13.42 -25.03 11.01
C LEU A 62 12.98 -24.83 9.54
N SER A 63 12.60 -25.90 8.85
CA SER A 63 12.22 -25.86 7.42
C SER A 63 10.79 -25.40 7.21
N PHE A 64 10.56 -24.40 6.34
CA PHE A 64 10.47 -24.72 4.89
C PHE A 64 10.48 -23.47 4.00
N MET A 65 9.94 -22.33 4.46
CA MET A 65 9.81 -21.12 3.62
C MET A 65 10.84 -20.02 3.92
N GLU A 66 12.08 -20.25 3.51
CA GLU A 66 13.04 -19.17 3.25
C GLU A 66 12.65 -18.42 1.96
N LEU A 67 12.70 -17.08 2.00
CA LEU A 67 12.49 -16.22 0.83
C LEU A 67 13.82 -16.05 0.09
N GLN A 68 14.23 -17.10 -0.62
CA GLN A 68 15.37 -17.05 -1.52
C GLN A 68 14.99 -16.21 -2.75
N VAL A 69 15.79 -15.18 -3.03
CA VAL A 69 15.59 -14.22 -4.13
C VAL A 69 16.80 -14.20 -5.06
N HIS A 70 16.52 -14.02 -6.35
CA HIS A 70 17.50 -14.06 -7.43
C HIS A 70 17.39 -12.81 -8.32
N GLY A 71 18.45 -12.45 -9.02
CA GLY A 71 18.47 -11.25 -9.86
C GLY A 71 18.46 -9.91 -9.13
N HIS A 72 18.21 -8.83 -9.89
CA HIS A 72 18.22 -7.45 -9.40
C HIS A 72 16.81 -6.92 -9.09
N PRO A 73 16.65 -6.12 -8.02
CA PRO A 73 15.33 -5.67 -7.58
C PRO A 73 14.76 -4.57 -8.49
N LEU A 74 13.50 -4.71 -8.87
CA LEU A 74 12.76 -3.79 -9.75
C LEU A 74 11.86 -2.83 -8.97
N HIS A 75 11.02 -3.38 -8.08
CA HIS A 75 9.90 -2.66 -7.48
C HIS A 75 9.64 -3.17 -6.04
N THR A 76 9.05 -2.32 -5.18
CA THR A 76 8.31 -2.75 -3.97
C THR A 76 6.90 -2.18 -4.03
N ARG A 77 5.88 -3.04 -3.97
CA ARG A 77 4.48 -2.65 -3.76
C ARG A 77 4.12 -3.00 -2.32
N SER A 78 3.91 -2.00 -1.47
CA SER A 78 3.47 -2.18 -0.08
C SER A 78 2.04 -1.70 0.06
N LEU A 79 1.18 -2.48 0.72
CA LEU A 79 -0.14 -2.09 1.17
C LEU A 79 -0.23 -2.33 2.69
N SER A 80 -0.68 -1.33 3.44
CA SER A 80 -0.80 -1.41 4.90
C SER A 80 -2.19 -0.95 5.33
N ILE A 81 -2.87 -1.74 6.15
CA ILE A 81 -4.19 -1.42 6.73
C ILE A 81 -4.05 -1.49 8.25
N THR A 82 -4.40 -0.44 8.99
CA THR A 82 -4.43 -0.44 10.47
C THR A 82 -5.81 -0.04 10.98
N LEU A 83 -6.37 -0.88 11.86
CA LEU A 83 -7.65 -0.68 12.53
C LEU A 83 -7.40 -0.08 13.92
N TYR A 84 -8.19 0.94 14.27
CA TYR A 84 -8.08 1.70 15.51
C TYR A 84 -9.42 1.79 16.24
N ALA A 85 -9.37 1.68 17.57
CA ALA A 85 -10.51 1.99 18.45
C ALA A 85 -10.98 3.43 18.21
N ALA A 86 -12.28 3.62 18.16
CA ALA A 86 -12.94 4.91 18.10
C ALA A 86 -14.19 4.91 19.00
N GLU A 87 -14.90 6.04 19.06
CA GLU A 87 -16.07 6.22 19.90
C GLU A 87 -17.25 5.33 19.44
N ALA A 88 -18.08 4.86 20.38
CA ALA A 88 -19.43 4.31 20.21
C ALA A 88 -19.70 3.51 18.90
N GLU A 89 -19.56 2.19 18.99
CA GLU A 89 -19.85 1.22 17.91
C GLU A 89 -19.08 1.46 16.60
N SER A 90 -17.99 2.24 16.65
CA SER A 90 -17.20 2.63 15.47
C SER A 90 -15.73 2.26 15.55
N MET A 91 -15.14 2.12 14.36
CA MET A 91 -13.73 1.82 14.16
C MET A 91 -13.16 2.73 13.08
N ARG A 92 -11.98 3.32 13.34
CA ARG A 92 -11.23 4.11 12.35
C ARG A 92 -10.24 3.20 11.64
N VAL A 93 -10.18 3.27 10.32
CA VAL A 93 -9.34 2.40 9.47
C VAL A 93 -8.48 3.29 8.57
N SER A 94 -7.18 3.32 8.85
CA SER A 94 -6.19 4.01 8.01
C SER A 94 -5.50 3.00 7.11
N ALA A 95 -5.43 3.31 5.82
CA ALA A 95 -4.89 2.43 4.80
C ALA A 95 -3.94 3.19 3.87
N GLU A 96 -2.80 2.59 3.53
CA GLU A 96 -1.78 3.18 2.65
C GLU A 96 -1.33 2.17 1.58
N LEU A 97 -0.99 2.67 0.40
CA LEU A 97 -0.33 1.94 -0.67
C LEU A 97 0.87 2.73 -1.19
N VAL A 98 2.04 2.09 -1.20
CA VAL A 98 3.30 2.63 -1.74
C VAL A 98 3.80 1.74 -2.88
N ASP A 99 3.94 2.33 -4.07
CA ASP A 99 4.69 1.73 -5.19
C ASP A 99 6.04 2.44 -5.35
N LEU A 100 7.10 1.74 -4.99
CA LEU A 100 8.49 2.19 -5.06
C LEU A 100 9.19 1.54 -6.26
N ARG A 101 9.47 2.33 -7.30
CA ARG A 101 10.34 1.95 -8.42
C ARG A 101 11.80 2.04 -7.96
N LYS A 102 12.58 0.96 -8.07
CA LYS A 102 13.94 0.88 -7.49
C LYS A 102 15.06 1.25 -8.45
N ARG A 103 14.82 1.21 -9.77
CA ARG A 103 15.81 1.52 -10.81
C ARG A 103 15.19 2.19 -12.03
N GLY A 104 16.05 2.76 -12.87
CA GLY A 104 15.72 3.27 -14.19
C GLY A 104 14.77 4.45 -14.25
N PHE A 105 14.23 4.63 -15.45
CA PHE A 105 13.13 5.55 -15.75
C PHE A 105 12.18 4.90 -16.77
N VAL A 106 10.96 5.41 -16.86
CA VAL A 106 9.94 4.91 -17.78
C VAL A 106 9.38 6.08 -18.60
N PRO A 107 9.52 6.07 -19.94
CA PRO A 107 8.81 7.00 -20.80
C PRO A 107 7.35 6.56 -20.89
N VAL A 108 6.45 7.30 -20.24
CA VAL A 108 5.03 6.93 -20.13
C VAL A 108 4.15 8.17 -20.10
N GLY A 109 3.00 8.13 -20.80
CA GLY A 109 2.11 9.30 -20.94
C GLY A 109 2.76 10.51 -21.62
N GLY A 110 3.87 10.30 -22.33
CA GLY A 110 4.67 11.39 -22.91
C GLY A 110 5.59 12.10 -21.91
N ASP A 111 5.87 11.53 -20.73
CA ASP A 111 6.82 12.06 -19.74
C ASP A 111 7.83 11.01 -19.26
N LEU A 112 8.94 11.44 -18.64
CA LEU A 112 10.03 10.57 -18.16
C LEU A 112 9.97 10.38 -16.64
N GLN A 113 9.33 9.30 -16.16
CA GLN A 113 9.23 9.03 -14.73
C GLN A 113 10.48 8.28 -14.20
N PRO A 114 11.25 8.84 -13.24
CA PRO A 114 12.43 8.16 -12.67
C PRO A 114 12.07 7.10 -11.62
N ALA A 115 13.09 6.45 -11.06
CA ALA A 115 13.00 5.70 -9.81
C ALA A 115 12.54 6.56 -8.61
N GLY A 116 12.03 5.91 -7.56
CA GLY A 116 11.43 6.53 -6.38
C GLY A 116 9.97 6.13 -6.18
N ILE A 117 9.26 6.85 -5.29
CA ILE A 117 7.83 6.61 -5.02
C ILE A 117 7.01 7.17 -6.18
N VAL A 118 6.40 6.26 -6.95
CA VAL A 118 5.57 6.55 -8.14
C VAL A 118 4.10 6.69 -7.75
N HIS A 119 3.62 5.82 -6.85
CA HIS A 119 2.28 5.91 -6.28
C HIS A 119 2.37 5.93 -4.76
N LEU A 120 1.70 6.92 -4.15
CA LEU A 120 1.38 6.95 -2.73
C LEU A 120 -0.12 7.24 -2.65
N MET A 121 -0.91 6.20 -2.38
CA MET A 121 -2.35 6.30 -2.15
C MET A 121 -2.63 6.10 -0.66
N GLN A 122 -3.61 6.82 -0.12
CA GLN A 122 -4.07 6.69 1.26
C GLN A 122 -5.59 6.70 1.27
N LEU A 123 -6.20 5.85 2.10
CA LEU A 123 -7.62 5.85 2.40
C LEU A 123 -7.79 5.99 3.92
N GLU A 124 -8.64 6.92 4.36
CA GLU A 124 -9.10 7.02 5.74
C GLU A 124 -10.58 6.67 5.76
N ALA A 125 -10.98 5.68 6.54
CA ALA A 125 -12.34 5.18 6.60
C ALA A 125 -12.87 5.09 8.04
N GLU A 126 -14.17 5.27 8.17
CA GLU A 126 -14.92 5.05 9.41
C GLU A 126 -15.89 3.91 9.17
N VAL A 127 -15.85 2.92 10.06
CA VAL A 127 -16.58 1.66 9.96
C VAL A 127 -17.55 1.54 11.15
N ASP A 128 -18.77 1.12 10.85
CA ASP A 128 -19.71 0.56 11.78
C ASP A 128 -19.38 -0.92 11.96
N PHE A 129 -18.80 -1.32 13.10
CA PHE A 129 -18.37 -2.71 13.27
C PHE A 129 -19.56 -3.64 13.56
N ALA A 130 -20.56 -3.15 14.30
CA ALA A 130 -21.74 -3.92 14.68
C ALA A 130 -22.61 -4.26 13.47
N ALA A 131 -22.88 -3.29 12.59
CA ALA A 131 -23.57 -3.52 11.32
C ALA A 131 -22.65 -4.07 10.20
N ARG A 132 -21.32 -4.09 10.43
CA ARG A 132 -20.27 -4.42 9.45
C ARG A 132 -20.34 -3.60 8.16
N ARG A 133 -20.55 -2.28 8.29
CA ARG A 133 -20.75 -1.33 7.16
C ARG A 133 -19.74 -0.19 7.17
N LEU A 134 -19.43 0.33 5.99
CA LEU A 134 -18.71 1.59 5.85
C LEU A 134 -19.62 2.76 6.25
N ARG A 135 -19.24 3.58 7.24
CA ARG A 135 -19.90 4.87 7.52
C ARG A 135 -19.38 5.95 6.57
N ARG A 136 -18.05 6.04 6.38
CA ARG A 136 -17.39 7.06 5.55
C ARG A 136 -16.06 6.54 4.99
N ILE A 137 -15.62 7.10 3.86
CA ILE A 137 -14.26 6.94 3.33
C ILE A 137 -13.79 8.24 2.66
N GLU A 138 -12.51 8.58 2.83
CA GLU A 138 -11.80 9.63 2.10
C GLU A 138 -10.62 9.00 1.34
N ALA A 139 -10.32 9.49 0.14
CA ALA A 139 -9.08 9.18 -0.57
C ALA A 139 -8.12 10.37 -0.61
N LYS A 140 -6.84 10.10 -0.38
CA LYS A 140 -5.73 11.04 -0.53
C LYS A 140 -4.68 10.39 -1.42
N GLN A 141 -4.11 11.15 -2.35
CA GLN A 141 -3.11 10.63 -3.31
C GLN A 141 -1.89 11.56 -3.36
N PRO A 142 -1.03 11.59 -2.32
CA PRO A 142 0.14 12.47 -2.28
C PRO A 142 1.13 12.30 -3.45
N ARG A 143 1.19 11.12 -4.09
CA ARG A 143 2.04 10.87 -5.28
C ARG A 143 1.27 10.04 -6.30
N VAL A 144 1.28 10.45 -7.57
CA VAL A 144 0.64 9.72 -8.67
C VAL A 144 1.54 9.68 -9.91
N ALA A 145 1.27 8.75 -10.82
CA ALA A 145 1.95 8.67 -12.11
C ALA A 145 1.58 9.82 -13.08
N PHE A 146 0.37 10.37 -12.98
CA PHE A 146 -0.13 11.39 -13.91
C PHE A 146 -0.71 12.59 -13.17
N GLU A 147 0.07 13.66 -13.14
CA GLU A 147 -0.29 15.00 -12.70
C GLU A 147 -1.00 15.78 -13.84
N PRO A 148 -1.87 16.75 -13.53
CA PRO A 148 -2.58 17.54 -14.54
C PRO A 148 -1.60 18.38 -15.37
N SER A 149 -1.67 18.25 -16.69
CA SER A 149 -0.76 18.89 -17.64
C SER A 149 -1.41 19.04 -19.02
N GLU A 150 -0.78 19.78 -19.94
CA GLU A 150 -1.21 19.86 -21.35
C GLU A 150 -1.28 18.46 -21.99
N ARG A 151 -0.33 17.56 -21.67
CA ARG A 151 -0.29 16.18 -22.19
C ARG A 151 -1.41 15.29 -21.64
N THR A 152 -1.96 15.59 -20.47
CA THR A 152 -3.14 14.91 -19.93
C THR A 152 -4.43 15.66 -20.24
N ALA A 153 -4.40 16.75 -21.03
CA ALA A 153 -5.52 17.68 -21.22
C ALA A 153 -6.11 18.20 -19.88
N GLY A 154 -5.28 18.30 -18.84
CA GLY A 154 -5.70 18.65 -17.47
C GLY A 154 -6.18 17.49 -16.60
N GLU A 155 -6.33 16.27 -17.14
CA GLU A 155 -6.72 15.07 -16.37
C GLU A 155 -5.62 14.63 -15.38
N SER A 156 -6.02 13.98 -14.28
CA SER A 156 -5.12 13.39 -13.30
C SER A 156 -5.63 12.04 -12.75
N CYS A 157 -4.70 11.23 -12.23
CA CYS A 157 -5.02 10.05 -11.40
C CYS A 157 -5.94 10.33 -10.20
N ARG A 158 -6.20 11.60 -9.84
CA ARG A 158 -7.02 12.03 -8.69
C ARG A 158 -8.47 12.32 -9.03
N ASP A 159 -8.79 12.63 -10.27
CA ASP A 159 -10.15 12.97 -10.74
C ASP A 159 -11.22 11.93 -10.35
N PRO A 160 -10.95 10.60 -10.35
CA PRO A 160 -11.95 9.61 -9.93
C PRO A 160 -12.03 9.38 -8.41
N ALA A 161 -11.22 10.05 -7.58
CA ALA A 161 -11.09 9.73 -6.15
C ALA A 161 -12.41 9.81 -5.37
N GLY A 162 -13.19 10.89 -5.56
CA GLY A 162 -14.49 11.10 -4.91
C GLY A 162 -15.60 10.13 -5.33
N ARG A 163 -15.32 9.16 -6.21
CA ARG A 163 -16.25 8.06 -6.53
C ARG A 163 -16.34 7.04 -5.40
N LEU A 164 -15.38 7.04 -4.46
CA LEU A 164 -15.42 6.19 -3.27
C LEU A 164 -16.48 6.65 -2.24
N ASP A 165 -16.80 7.94 -2.19
CA ASP A 165 -17.80 8.51 -1.26
C ASP A 165 -19.14 7.78 -1.37
N ALA A 166 -19.50 7.34 -2.58
CA ALA A 166 -20.69 6.55 -2.87
C ALA A 166 -20.60 5.06 -2.45
N LEU A 167 -19.56 4.65 -1.71
CA LEU A 167 -19.50 3.40 -0.95
C LEU A 167 -20.03 3.58 0.49
N ALA A 168 -20.32 4.81 0.94
CA ALA A 168 -20.95 5.04 2.24
C ALA A 168 -22.24 4.21 2.37
N GLY A 169 -22.38 3.52 3.50
CA GLY A 169 -23.46 2.57 3.75
C GLY A 169 -23.30 1.17 3.12
N ALA A 170 -22.22 0.88 2.37
CA ALA A 170 -21.97 -0.47 1.84
C ALA A 170 -21.51 -1.45 2.94
N GLY A 171 -21.88 -2.73 2.81
CA GLY A 171 -21.38 -3.80 3.68
C GLY A 171 -19.94 -4.20 3.32
N LEU A 172 -19.15 -4.60 4.31
CA LEU A 172 -17.70 -4.86 4.16
C LEU A 172 -17.34 -6.33 3.90
N GLY A 173 -18.30 -7.24 4.04
CA GLY A 173 -18.17 -8.68 3.75
C GLY A 173 -18.50 -9.02 2.29
N GLU A 174 -19.41 -9.96 2.08
CA GLU A 174 -19.85 -10.38 0.75
C GLU A 174 -20.33 -9.18 -0.09
N GLY A 175 -19.96 -9.17 -1.37
CA GLY A 175 -20.29 -8.08 -2.31
C GLY A 175 -19.40 -6.84 -2.22
N TRP A 176 -18.60 -6.63 -1.16
CA TRP A 176 -17.73 -5.44 -1.04
C TRP A 176 -16.81 -5.26 -2.26
N ALA A 177 -16.07 -6.32 -2.63
CA ALA A 177 -15.12 -6.26 -3.74
C ALA A 177 -15.79 -5.93 -5.09
N ARG A 178 -17.08 -6.31 -5.26
CA ARG A 178 -17.92 -5.96 -6.40
C ARG A 178 -18.32 -4.48 -6.33
N ALA A 179 -18.81 -4.00 -5.18
CA ALA A 179 -19.22 -2.61 -5.00
C ALA A 179 -18.07 -1.63 -5.29
N VAL A 180 -16.86 -1.90 -4.78
CA VAL A 180 -15.65 -1.10 -5.12
C VAL A 180 -15.35 -1.17 -6.63
N GLY A 181 -15.42 -2.36 -7.23
CA GLY A 181 -15.23 -2.55 -8.67
C GLY A 181 -16.25 -1.80 -9.53
N GLU A 182 -17.49 -1.66 -9.07
CA GLU A 182 -18.56 -0.91 -9.74
C GLU A 182 -18.38 0.62 -9.64
N ARG A 183 -17.73 1.13 -8.58
CA ARG A 183 -17.41 2.57 -8.45
C ARG A 183 -16.12 2.98 -9.15
N VAL A 184 -15.02 2.26 -8.93
CA VAL A 184 -13.65 2.68 -9.34
C VAL A 184 -12.90 1.64 -10.18
N GLY A 185 -13.54 0.54 -10.59
CA GLY A 185 -12.92 -0.49 -11.42
C GLY A 185 -12.72 -0.09 -12.89
N GLY A 186 -11.56 -0.45 -13.45
CA GLY A 186 -11.21 -0.23 -14.86
C GLY A 186 -11.16 1.26 -15.24
N PRO A 187 -11.76 1.69 -16.37
CA PRO A 187 -11.72 3.09 -16.81
C PRO A 187 -12.44 4.06 -15.87
N ARG A 188 -13.13 3.55 -14.83
CA ARG A 188 -13.83 4.37 -13.84
C ARG A 188 -12.94 4.90 -12.71
N GLY A 189 -11.71 4.41 -12.55
CA GLY A 189 -10.88 4.82 -11.42
C GLY A 189 -9.41 4.44 -11.49
N CYS A 190 -8.68 4.69 -10.40
CA CYS A 190 -7.29 4.31 -10.25
C CYS A 190 -7.20 2.86 -9.75
N THR A 191 -6.45 2.00 -10.46
CA THR A 191 -6.27 0.58 -10.09
C THR A 191 -5.69 0.41 -8.69
N HIS A 192 -4.84 1.34 -8.25
CA HIS A 192 -4.25 1.36 -6.90
C HIS A 192 -5.30 1.60 -5.81
N ILE A 193 -6.16 2.61 -6.01
CA ILE A 193 -7.29 2.91 -5.13
C ILE A 193 -8.27 1.73 -5.07
N LEU A 194 -8.58 1.12 -6.22
CA LEU A 194 -9.37 -0.12 -6.31
C LEU A 194 -8.77 -1.24 -5.44
N THR A 195 -7.47 -1.56 -5.62
CA THR A 195 -6.82 -2.64 -4.86
C THR A 195 -6.69 -2.33 -3.37
N LEU A 196 -6.45 -1.06 -3.00
CA LEU A 196 -6.34 -0.65 -1.60
C LEU A 196 -7.70 -0.69 -0.89
N ALA A 197 -8.78 -0.26 -1.54
CA ALA A 197 -10.13 -0.35 -1.00
C ALA A 197 -10.63 -1.81 -0.91
N GLN A 198 -10.30 -2.66 -1.90
CA GLN A 198 -10.58 -4.10 -1.83
C GLN A 198 -9.82 -4.78 -0.67
N LEU A 199 -8.54 -4.44 -0.47
CA LEU A 199 -7.77 -4.93 0.69
C LEU A 199 -8.35 -4.39 2.01
N LEU A 200 -8.75 -3.12 2.08
CA LEU A 200 -9.32 -2.51 3.28
C LEU A 200 -10.54 -3.29 3.79
N GLY A 201 -11.60 -3.42 2.99
CA GLY A 201 -12.82 -4.09 3.44
C GLY A 201 -12.61 -5.58 3.74
N SER A 202 -11.82 -6.28 2.92
CA SER A 202 -11.51 -7.70 3.16
C SER A 202 -10.61 -7.92 4.40
N THR A 203 -9.79 -6.93 4.78
CA THR A 203 -9.03 -6.94 6.03
C THR A 203 -9.91 -6.67 7.24
N VAL A 204 -10.85 -5.72 7.14
CA VAL A 204 -11.82 -5.46 8.22
C VAL A 204 -12.72 -6.67 8.43
N SER A 205 -13.22 -7.29 7.35
CA SER A 205 -14.04 -8.50 7.44
C SER A 205 -13.28 -9.70 8.02
N TRP A 206 -11.95 -9.80 7.81
CA TRP A 206 -11.12 -10.84 8.42
C TRP A 206 -10.80 -10.55 9.90
N ALA A 207 -10.44 -9.31 10.22
CA ALA A 207 -10.13 -8.90 11.59
C ALA A 207 -11.33 -9.09 12.52
N LEU A 208 -12.55 -8.79 12.06
CA LEU A 208 -13.79 -8.99 12.83
C LEU A 208 -14.21 -10.46 13.02
N GLU A 209 -13.45 -11.43 12.48
CA GLU A 209 -13.59 -12.85 12.79
C GLU A 209 -12.50 -13.37 13.75
N SER A 210 -11.50 -12.56 14.12
CA SER A 210 -10.45 -12.97 15.07
C SER A 210 -10.98 -13.01 16.51
N ASP A 211 -10.44 -13.89 17.35
CA ASP A 211 -10.92 -14.08 18.72
C ASP A 211 -10.79 -12.82 19.59
N GLU A 212 -9.88 -11.90 19.25
CA GLU A 212 -9.69 -10.62 19.95
C GLU A 212 -10.70 -9.53 19.58
N LEU A 213 -11.43 -9.69 18.46
CA LEU A 213 -12.31 -8.64 17.90
C LEU A 213 -13.72 -9.14 17.52
N ARG A 214 -14.00 -10.44 17.59
CA ARG A 214 -15.33 -11.01 17.37
C ARG A 214 -16.37 -10.43 18.35
N ASP A 215 -15.98 -10.35 19.62
CA ASP A 215 -16.75 -9.79 20.72
C ASP A 215 -16.18 -8.42 21.14
N PHE A 216 -15.96 -7.52 20.16
CA PHE A 216 -15.35 -6.21 20.42
C PHE A 216 -16.23 -5.30 21.29
N ASP A 217 -15.77 -5.07 22.53
CA ASP A 217 -16.27 -4.06 23.46
C ASP A 217 -15.40 -2.79 23.36
N SER A 218 -16.00 -1.64 23.02
CA SER A 218 -15.25 -0.38 22.93
C SER A 218 -14.65 0.08 24.27
N ASP A 219 -15.29 -0.24 25.38
CA ASP A 219 -14.91 0.27 26.70
C ASP A 219 -13.70 -0.49 27.28
N ALA A 220 -13.42 -1.69 26.75
CA ALA A 220 -12.19 -2.44 27.03
C ALA A 220 -10.93 -1.83 26.36
N TRP A 221 -11.09 -0.96 25.36
CA TRP A 221 -9.97 -0.42 24.58
C TRP A 221 -9.73 1.08 24.83
N PRO A 222 -8.47 1.51 25.06
CA PRO A 222 -8.14 2.93 25.06
C PRO A 222 -8.48 3.60 23.72
N GLU A 223 -8.94 4.86 23.76
CA GLU A 223 -9.23 5.63 22.53
C GLU A 223 -8.02 5.60 21.58
N ARG A 224 -8.25 5.32 20.29
CA ARG A 224 -7.22 5.24 19.24
C ARG A 224 -6.18 4.13 19.47
N ALA A 225 -6.44 3.16 20.35
CA ALA A 225 -5.64 1.95 20.43
C ALA A 225 -5.65 1.20 19.09
N LYS A 226 -4.50 0.64 18.69
CA LYS A 226 -4.43 -0.27 17.54
C LYS A 226 -5.05 -1.60 17.91
N LEU A 227 -6.01 -2.03 17.09
CA LEU A 227 -6.78 -3.27 17.22
C LEU A 227 -6.16 -4.39 16.38
N PHE A 228 -5.84 -4.04 15.14
CA PHE A 228 -5.32 -4.96 14.13
C PHE A 228 -4.45 -4.19 13.14
N ARG A 229 -3.44 -4.85 12.56
CA ARG A 229 -2.68 -4.33 11.42
C ARG A 229 -2.40 -5.45 10.41
N ARG A 230 -2.79 -5.24 9.16
CA ARG A 230 -2.29 -6.01 8.00
C ARG A 230 -1.22 -5.21 7.28
N ASP A 231 -0.11 -5.86 6.98
CA ASP A 231 0.84 -5.43 5.95
C ASP A 231 0.89 -6.48 4.85
N LEU A 232 0.85 -6.06 3.59
CA LEU A 232 1.00 -6.90 2.40
C LEU A 232 2.04 -6.26 1.49
N ILE A 233 3.21 -6.88 1.40
CA ILE A 233 4.37 -6.39 0.66
C ILE A 233 4.67 -7.36 -0.50
N PHE A 234 4.90 -6.82 -1.69
CA PHE A 234 5.41 -7.52 -2.85
C PHE A 234 6.72 -6.88 -3.31
N ASP A 235 7.80 -7.66 -3.35
CA ASP A 235 9.07 -7.28 -3.96
C ASP A 235 9.29 -8.04 -5.27
N GLY A 236 9.62 -7.32 -6.33
CA GLY A 236 9.91 -7.91 -7.64
C GLY A 236 11.38 -7.85 -8.03
N TYR A 237 11.89 -8.91 -8.65
CA TYR A 237 13.29 -9.09 -9.06
C TYR A 237 13.37 -9.68 -10.48
N CYS A 238 14.41 -9.35 -11.24
CA CYS A 238 14.65 -9.92 -12.58
C CYS A 238 16.05 -10.51 -12.71
N GLU A 239 16.13 -11.71 -13.29
CA GLU A 239 17.37 -12.41 -13.69
C GLU A 239 17.12 -13.03 -15.07
N ASP A 240 17.96 -12.72 -16.07
CA ASP A 240 17.89 -13.22 -17.45
C ASP A 240 16.46 -13.19 -18.06
N GLY A 241 15.77 -12.05 -17.92
CA GLY A 241 14.41 -11.82 -18.41
C GLY A 241 13.29 -12.50 -17.62
N ARG A 242 13.62 -13.33 -16.62
CA ARG A 242 12.66 -14.00 -15.72
C ARG A 242 12.30 -13.08 -14.56
N LEU A 243 11.01 -12.87 -14.35
CA LEU A 243 10.50 -12.05 -13.25
C LEU A 243 10.08 -12.92 -12.07
N GLN A 244 10.71 -12.71 -10.92
CA GLN A 244 10.30 -13.30 -9.65
C GLN A 244 9.58 -12.27 -8.77
N LEU A 245 8.46 -12.67 -8.17
CA LEU A 245 7.67 -11.87 -7.24
C LEU A 245 7.63 -12.57 -5.87
N VAL A 246 8.11 -11.90 -4.85
CA VAL A 246 8.04 -12.37 -3.46
C VAL A 246 6.98 -11.58 -2.72
N GLY A 247 5.95 -12.26 -2.24
CA GLY A 247 4.89 -11.68 -1.43
C GLY A 247 5.02 -12.06 0.05
N GLN A 248 4.78 -11.10 0.92
CA GLN A 248 4.69 -11.28 2.36
C GLN A 248 3.43 -10.59 2.88
N LEU A 249 2.58 -11.33 3.58
CA LEU A 249 1.46 -10.77 4.34
C LEU A 249 1.70 -11.03 5.83
N THR A 250 1.47 -10.02 6.66
CA THR A 250 1.56 -10.13 8.11
C THR A 250 0.34 -9.46 8.74
N ASP A 251 -0.40 -10.23 9.53
CA ASP A 251 -1.58 -9.82 10.29
C ASP A 251 -1.24 -9.87 11.78
N LEU A 252 -1.19 -8.70 12.40
CA LEU A 252 -0.93 -8.50 13.83
C LEU A 252 -2.24 -8.11 14.53
N ALA A 253 -2.81 -9.04 15.28
CA ALA A 253 -3.91 -8.79 16.21
C ALA A 253 -3.35 -8.31 17.55
N PHE A 254 -4.00 -7.31 18.14
CA PHE A 254 -3.67 -6.80 19.46
C PHE A 254 -4.68 -7.29 20.51
N ARG A 255 -4.32 -7.21 21.79
CA ARG A 255 -5.24 -7.40 22.92
C ARG A 255 -5.55 -6.05 23.59
N PRO A 256 -6.75 -5.90 24.22
CA PRO A 256 -7.03 -4.76 25.06
C PRO A 256 -6.07 -4.75 26.25
N ALA A 257 -5.47 -3.59 26.53
CA ALA A 257 -4.56 -3.39 27.66
C ALA A 257 -4.47 -1.88 28.01
N ALA A 258 -3.97 -1.57 29.20
CA ALA A 258 -3.73 -0.20 29.62
C ALA A 258 -2.71 0.52 28.71
N ALA A 259 -2.77 1.86 28.67
CA ALA A 259 -1.96 2.68 27.77
C ALA A 259 -0.42 2.55 27.97
N VAL A 260 0.02 2.09 29.15
CA VAL A 260 1.43 1.86 29.49
C VAL A 260 1.56 0.45 30.09
N VAL A 261 1.97 -0.50 29.25
CA VAL A 261 2.22 -1.92 29.56
C VAL A 261 3.44 -2.41 28.78
N ALA A 262 3.99 -3.60 29.09
CA ALA A 262 5.02 -4.19 28.25
C ALA A 262 4.45 -4.52 26.85
N PRO A 263 5.20 -4.34 25.75
CA PRO A 263 4.67 -4.51 24.39
C PRO A 263 4.06 -5.89 24.09
N LEU A 264 4.49 -6.94 24.78
CA LEU A 264 3.96 -8.31 24.62
C LEU A 264 2.62 -8.54 25.35
N GLU A 265 2.25 -7.72 26.35
CA GLU A 265 0.93 -7.80 26.99
C GLU A 265 -0.20 -7.41 26.01
N ARG A 266 0.15 -6.63 24.98
CA ARG A 266 -0.75 -6.22 23.89
C ARG A 266 -0.78 -7.20 22.72
N PHE A 267 -0.08 -8.33 22.77
CA PHE A 267 0.00 -9.29 21.68
C PHE A 267 -1.19 -10.27 21.72
N GLY A 268 -2.03 -10.25 20.69
CA GLY A 268 -3.07 -11.27 20.47
C GLY A 268 -2.48 -12.46 19.72
N GLY A 269 -2.28 -12.25 18.43
CA GLY A 269 -1.63 -13.21 17.54
C GLY A 269 -0.91 -12.54 16.38
N LEU A 270 -0.05 -13.32 15.72
CA LEU A 270 0.57 -12.97 14.46
C LEU A 270 0.32 -14.08 13.44
N TYR A 271 -0.51 -13.80 12.44
CA TYR A 271 -0.58 -14.62 11.24
C TYR A 271 0.44 -14.09 10.22
N GLU A 272 1.29 -14.97 9.71
CA GLU A 272 2.25 -14.67 8.65
C GLU A 272 1.97 -15.57 7.45
N LEU A 273 1.85 -14.97 6.27
CA LEU A 273 1.82 -15.67 4.99
C LEU A 273 3.02 -15.22 4.15
N ARG A 274 3.61 -16.18 3.45
CA ARG A 274 4.67 -15.97 2.46
C ARG A 274 4.28 -16.61 1.15
N LEU A 275 4.63 -15.99 0.04
CA LEU A 275 4.54 -16.58 -1.29
C LEU A 275 5.75 -16.20 -2.15
N VAL A 276 6.12 -17.08 -3.07
CA VAL A 276 7.09 -16.80 -4.13
C VAL A 276 6.48 -17.27 -5.44
N ALA A 277 6.40 -16.38 -6.42
CA ALA A 277 5.91 -16.66 -7.76
C ALA A 277 7.01 -16.36 -8.79
N ASP A 278 7.30 -17.33 -9.66
CA ASP A 278 8.13 -17.11 -10.84
C ASP A 278 7.20 -16.91 -12.03
N VAL A 279 7.42 -15.86 -12.83
CA VAL A 279 6.51 -15.44 -13.91
C VAL A 279 7.24 -15.40 -15.25
N GLU A 280 6.66 -16.09 -16.24
CA GLU A 280 7.12 -16.06 -17.63
C GLU A 280 6.65 -14.74 -18.27
N THR A 281 7.61 -13.84 -18.52
CA THR A 281 7.36 -12.47 -19.00
C THR A 281 6.76 -12.43 -20.39
N GLU A 282 7.16 -13.34 -21.29
CA GLU A 282 6.63 -13.44 -22.66
C GLU A 282 5.16 -13.90 -22.71
N ARG A 283 4.76 -14.83 -21.82
CA ARG A 283 3.41 -15.40 -21.76
C ARG A 283 2.49 -14.73 -20.75
N PHE A 284 3.02 -13.81 -19.94
CA PHE A 284 2.31 -13.17 -18.83
C PHE A 284 1.78 -14.20 -17.79
N SER A 285 2.39 -15.38 -17.67
CA SER A 285 1.85 -16.52 -16.92
C SER A 285 2.70 -16.95 -15.72
N ILE A 286 2.04 -17.44 -14.67
CA ILE A 286 2.68 -18.03 -13.49
C ILE A 286 3.41 -19.31 -13.91
N ALA A 287 4.75 -19.30 -13.90
CA ALA A 287 5.58 -20.46 -14.22
C ALA A 287 5.84 -21.35 -12.98
N SER A 288 5.90 -20.74 -11.80
CA SER A 288 5.94 -21.43 -10.51
C SER A 288 5.23 -20.58 -9.45
N LEU A 289 4.59 -21.22 -8.47
CA LEU A 289 4.00 -20.55 -7.32
C LEU A 289 4.12 -21.47 -6.10
N ARG A 290 4.63 -20.91 -5.00
CA ARG A 290 4.73 -21.56 -3.69
C ARG A 290 4.18 -20.61 -2.65
N ALA A 291 3.39 -21.12 -1.70
CA ALA A 291 2.87 -20.36 -0.57
C ALA A 291 2.97 -21.19 0.71
N ALA A 292 3.15 -20.53 1.86
CA ALA A 292 3.07 -21.15 3.17
C ALA A 292 2.67 -20.10 4.21
N ASP A 293 1.94 -20.52 5.23
CA ASP A 293 1.54 -19.65 6.35
C ASP A 293 1.91 -20.21 7.73
N ARG A 294 1.70 -19.40 8.76
CA ARG A 294 1.70 -19.83 10.17
C ARG A 294 0.93 -18.84 11.03
N HIS A 295 0.40 -19.31 12.15
CA HIS A 295 -0.16 -18.48 13.21
C HIS A 295 0.67 -18.63 14.49
N ARG A 296 1.05 -17.52 15.13
CA ARG A 296 1.79 -17.48 16.39
C ARG A 296 0.98 -16.74 17.46
N SER A 297 0.70 -17.41 18.57
CA SER A 297 0.13 -16.78 19.78
C SER A 297 1.22 -16.51 20.82
N ILE A 298 0.86 -15.95 21.98
CA ILE A 298 1.79 -15.73 23.10
C ILE A 298 2.26 -17.05 23.74
N GLU A 299 1.42 -18.09 23.71
CA GLU A 299 1.75 -19.47 24.10
C GLU A 299 2.56 -20.19 22.99
N GLY A 300 2.23 -19.89 21.73
CA GLY A 300 2.74 -20.55 20.53
C GLY A 300 3.72 -19.71 19.69
N VAL A 301 4.75 -19.13 20.30
CA VAL A 301 5.71 -18.25 19.58
C VAL A 301 6.54 -19.00 18.52
N ALA A 302 6.62 -20.33 18.59
CA ALA A 302 7.49 -21.17 17.75
C ALA A 302 6.75 -22.05 16.72
N THR A 303 5.52 -21.69 16.31
CA THR A 303 4.75 -22.47 15.32
C THR A 303 5.52 -22.70 14.01
N PRO A 304 5.54 -23.94 13.47
CA PRO A 304 6.10 -24.23 12.15
C PRO A 304 5.27 -23.58 11.02
N TRP A 305 5.83 -23.58 9.81
CA TRP A 305 5.09 -23.18 8.61
C TRP A 305 4.22 -24.34 8.11
N ARG A 306 2.97 -24.05 7.77
CA ARG A 306 2.05 -24.91 7.01
C ARG A 306 2.26 -24.60 5.53
N ASP A 307 2.59 -25.63 4.74
CA ASP A 307 2.63 -25.54 3.29
C ASP A 307 1.21 -25.32 2.72
N LEU A 308 1.09 -24.42 1.76
CA LEU A 308 -0.15 -24.10 1.02
C LEU A 308 0.00 -24.42 -0.48
N GLY A 309 0.99 -25.24 -0.86
CA GLY A 309 1.23 -25.66 -2.25
C GLY A 309 0.00 -26.27 -2.93
N SER A 310 -0.84 -27.00 -2.20
CA SER A 310 -2.14 -27.51 -2.65
C SER A 310 -3.11 -26.41 -3.07
N ASP A 311 -3.15 -25.32 -2.30
CA ASP A 311 -4.11 -24.22 -2.41
C ASP A 311 -3.76 -23.24 -3.55
N VAL A 312 -2.56 -23.39 -4.12
CA VAL A 312 -2.04 -22.55 -5.22
C VAL A 312 -1.65 -23.33 -6.47
N ALA A 313 -1.74 -24.67 -6.46
CA ALA A 313 -1.30 -25.52 -7.57
C ALA A 313 -2.00 -25.19 -8.89
N ASP A 314 -3.33 -25.07 -8.88
CA ASP A 314 -4.14 -24.81 -10.09
C ASP A 314 -3.93 -23.41 -10.69
N LEU A 315 -3.20 -22.52 -10.00
CA LEU A 315 -2.83 -21.20 -10.52
C LEU A 315 -1.57 -21.25 -11.39
N VAL A 316 -0.77 -22.31 -11.32
CA VAL A 316 0.39 -22.50 -12.22
C VAL A 316 -0.12 -22.64 -13.67
N GLY A 317 0.52 -21.91 -14.59
CA GLY A 317 0.06 -21.75 -15.97
C GLY A 317 -1.03 -20.68 -16.17
N THR A 318 -1.60 -20.10 -15.10
CA THR A 318 -2.59 -19.03 -15.24
C THR A 318 -1.93 -17.72 -15.68
N GLU A 319 -2.51 -17.08 -16.69
CA GLU A 319 -2.09 -15.75 -17.17
C GLU A 319 -2.59 -14.62 -16.24
N LEU A 320 -1.68 -13.72 -15.87
CA LEU A 320 -1.87 -12.54 -15.03
C LEU A 320 -2.55 -11.38 -15.80
N ARG A 321 -3.63 -11.70 -16.52
CA ARG A 321 -4.39 -10.77 -17.38
C ARG A 321 -5.84 -10.60 -16.91
N ALA A 322 -6.64 -9.86 -17.68
CA ALA A 322 -8.07 -9.69 -17.42
C ALA A 322 -8.76 -11.05 -17.19
N GLY A 323 -9.51 -11.16 -16.08
CA GLY A 323 -10.16 -12.40 -15.64
C GLY A 323 -9.43 -13.18 -14.54
N VAL A 324 -8.12 -12.98 -14.34
CA VAL A 324 -7.33 -13.70 -13.31
C VAL A 324 -7.92 -13.59 -11.90
N SER A 325 -8.34 -12.39 -11.50
CA SER A 325 -8.99 -12.16 -10.20
C SER A 325 -10.28 -12.96 -10.02
N ALA A 326 -11.04 -13.19 -11.09
CA ALA A 326 -12.25 -14.00 -11.05
C ALA A 326 -11.92 -15.50 -10.94
N THR A 327 -10.80 -15.96 -11.50
CA THR A 327 -10.30 -17.33 -11.30
C THR A 327 -9.86 -17.56 -9.86
N ILE A 328 -9.05 -16.66 -9.30
CA ILE A 328 -8.61 -16.73 -7.89
C ILE A 328 -9.83 -16.69 -6.95
N LEU A 329 -10.82 -15.83 -7.20
CA LEU A 329 -12.06 -15.79 -6.43
C LEU A 329 -12.85 -17.11 -6.50
N ARG A 330 -13.03 -17.71 -7.67
CA ARG A 330 -13.73 -19.02 -7.80
C ARG A 330 -13.04 -20.18 -7.08
N GLN A 331 -11.75 -20.06 -6.77
CA GLN A 331 -10.98 -21.10 -6.08
C GLN A 331 -10.96 -20.91 -4.55
N LEU A 332 -11.02 -19.68 -4.06
CA LEU A 332 -10.72 -19.34 -2.66
C LEU A 332 -11.76 -18.44 -1.95
N ALA A 333 -12.78 -17.90 -2.62
CA ALA A 333 -13.74 -17.00 -1.98
C ALA A 333 -14.63 -17.70 -0.94
N ASP A 334 -15.03 -18.95 -1.20
CA ASP A 334 -15.91 -19.74 -0.31
C ASP A 334 -15.16 -20.39 0.87
N ARG A 335 -13.91 -19.96 1.11
CA ARG A 335 -12.97 -20.51 2.11
C ARG A 335 -12.49 -19.41 3.06
N PRO A 336 -13.21 -19.16 4.18
CA PRO A 336 -12.86 -18.07 5.11
C PRO A 336 -11.43 -18.16 5.64
N GLU A 337 -10.91 -19.36 5.87
CA GLU A 337 -9.53 -19.59 6.34
C GLU A 337 -8.46 -19.28 5.29
N ALA A 338 -8.85 -19.16 4.02
CA ALA A 338 -7.97 -18.76 2.92
C ALA A 338 -8.02 -17.25 2.64
N GLN A 339 -8.75 -16.44 3.41
CA GLN A 339 -8.88 -14.99 3.19
C GLN A 339 -7.53 -14.26 3.02
N PRO A 340 -6.49 -14.49 3.85
CA PRO A 340 -5.21 -13.81 3.67
C PRO A 340 -4.48 -14.25 2.39
N LEU A 341 -4.57 -15.53 2.03
CA LEU A 341 -4.02 -16.06 0.77
C LEU A 341 -4.72 -15.43 -0.44
N LEU A 342 -6.05 -15.37 -0.44
CA LEU A 342 -6.86 -14.69 -1.43
C LEU A 342 -6.49 -13.20 -1.56
N ALA A 343 -6.33 -12.48 -0.45
CA ALA A 343 -5.94 -11.07 -0.44
C ALA A 343 -4.54 -10.83 -1.05
N ALA A 344 -3.59 -11.73 -0.77
CA ALA A 344 -2.26 -11.68 -1.37
C ALA A 344 -2.29 -11.99 -2.87
N LEU A 345 -2.94 -13.08 -3.28
CA LEU A 345 -3.03 -13.50 -4.69
C LEU A 345 -3.74 -12.47 -5.58
N LEU A 346 -4.79 -11.80 -5.08
CA LEU A 346 -5.45 -10.70 -5.79
C LEU A 346 -4.51 -9.49 -6.03
N ASN A 347 -3.43 -9.36 -5.27
CA ASN A 347 -2.41 -8.32 -5.46
C ASN A 347 -1.18 -8.78 -6.28
N LEU A 348 -1.05 -10.08 -6.60
CA LEU A 348 0.03 -10.62 -7.43
C LEU A 348 0.06 -9.97 -8.83
N THR A 349 -1.11 -9.86 -9.49
CA THR A 349 -1.22 -9.23 -10.82
C THR A 349 -0.93 -7.71 -10.79
N PRO A 350 -1.48 -6.93 -9.83
CA PRO A 350 -1.04 -5.55 -9.61
C PRO A 350 0.47 -5.39 -9.39
N ALA A 351 1.10 -6.24 -8.57
CA ALA A 351 2.55 -6.20 -8.34
C ALA A 351 3.36 -6.52 -9.60
N TYR A 352 2.94 -7.55 -10.35
CA TYR A 352 3.50 -7.93 -11.66
C TYR A 352 3.53 -6.75 -12.64
N TYR A 353 2.41 -6.04 -12.83
CA TYR A 353 2.37 -4.89 -13.74
C TYR A 353 3.26 -3.72 -13.30
N GLN A 354 3.46 -3.49 -11.99
CA GLN A 354 4.43 -2.50 -11.50
C GLN A 354 5.89 -2.91 -11.75
N CYS A 355 6.16 -4.23 -11.82
CA CYS A 355 7.47 -4.76 -12.17
C CYS A 355 7.75 -4.66 -13.67
N LEU A 356 6.77 -5.01 -14.54
CA LEU A 356 6.90 -4.87 -16.00
C LEU A 356 7.34 -3.46 -16.43
N ALA A 357 6.85 -2.41 -15.75
CA ALA A 357 7.25 -1.04 -16.04
C ALA A 357 8.76 -0.79 -15.92
N ASN A 358 9.50 -1.59 -15.14
CA ASN A 358 10.96 -1.48 -15.02
C ASN A 358 11.72 -2.25 -16.13
N LEU A 359 11.11 -3.28 -16.72
CA LEU A 359 11.75 -4.09 -17.77
C LEU A 359 11.92 -3.33 -19.10
N ALA A 360 11.36 -2.12 -19.19
CA ALA A 360 11.62 -1.16 -20.26
C ALA A 360 13.12 -0.91 -20.52
N GLU A 361 13.98 -1.02 -19.50
CA GLU A 361 15.44 -0.86 -19.65
C GLU A 361 16.13 -2.01 -20.41
N GLU A 362 15.53 -3.20 -20.43
CA GLU A 362 16.06 -4.38 -21.14
C GLU A 362 15.56 -4.44 -22.61
N VAL A 363 14.52 -3.68 -22.94
CA VAL A 363 14.06 -3.49 -24.32
C VAL A 363 15.05 -2.59 -25.06
N PRO A 364 15.59 -2.99 -26.24
CA PRO A 364 16.51 -2.15 -27.01
C PRO A 364 15.89 -0.79 -27.39
N PHE A 365 16.29 0.24 -26.65
CA PHE A 365 15.74 1.59 -26.68
C PHE A 365 16.14 2.40 -27.93
N ASP A 366 15.62 2.04 -29.11
CA ASP A 366 15.59 2.97 -30.25
C ASP A 366 14.47 4.01 -30.10
N VAL A 367 14.60 4.83 -29.06
CA VAL A 367 13.64 5.90 -28.68
C VAL A 367 13.52 7.00 -29.74
N ARG A 368 14.43 7.03 -30.73
CA ARG A 368 14.49 8.09 -31.75
C ARG A 368 13.65 7.78 -32.98
N HIS A 369 13.33 6.51 -33.24
CA HIS A 369 12.63 6.10 -34.47
C HIS A 369 11.29 5.42 -34.24
N ARG A 370 10.93 5.06 -33.00
CA ARG A 370 9.60 4.52 -32.72
C ARG A 370 8.60 5.58 -32.26
N ALA A 371 7.45 5.63 -32.93
CA ALA A 371 6.29 6.41 -32.48
C ALA A 371 5.56 5.78 -31.27
N ASP A 372 5.93 4.54 -30.88
CA ASP A 372 5.30 3.75 -29.81
C ASP A 372 5.74 4.16 -28.38
N VAL A 373 6.42 5.29 -28.20
CA VAL A 373 6.90 5.75 -26.88
C VAL A 373 5.74 6.22 -25.97
N VAL A 374 4.56 6.51 -26.52
CA VAL A 374 3.28 6.65 -25.74
C VAL A 374 2.67 5.27 -25.41
N GLY A 375 3.19 4.20 -26.02
CA GLY A 375 2.79 2.80 -25.92
C GLY A 375 3.31 2.07 -24.68
N MET A 376 4.45 2.46 -24.10
CA MET A 376 4.93 1.94 -22.80
C MET A 376 4.16 2.54 -21.61
N GLY A 377 2.85 2.38 -21.65
CA GLY A 377 1.90 2.73 -20.61
C GLY A 377 0.84 1.64 -20.44
N GLY A 378 -0.18 1.92 -19.63
CA GLY A 378 -1.22 0.93 -19.33
C GLY A 378 -1.96 0.41 -20.56
N LEU A 379 -2.53 -0.79 -20.39
CA LEU A 379 -3.46 -1.36 -21.36
C LEU A 379 -4.71 -0.46 -21.47
N PRO A 380 -5.33 -0.33 -22.65
CA PRO A 380 -6.59 0.41 -22.80
C PRO A 380 -7.66 -0.06 -21.80
N GLY A 381 -8.31 0.87 -21.11
CA GLY A 381 -9.30 0.59 -20.06
C GLY A 381 -8.75 0.13 -18.71
N SER A 382 -7.43 -0.02 -18.53
CA SER A 382 -6.84 -0.53 -17.27
C SER A 382 -7.06 0.39 -16.05
N CYS A 383 -7.11 1.71 -16.27
CA CYS A 383 -7.48 2.71 -15.27
C CYS A 383 -8.08 3.95 -15.96
N TYR A 384 -8.57 4.91 -15.17
CA TYR A 384 -9.11 6.20 -15.64
C TYR A 384 -8.20 6.94 -16.63
N MET A 385 -6.88 6.99 -16.39
CA MET A 385 -5.92 7.66 -17.29
C MET A 385 -5.66 6.89 -18.59
N TRP A 386 -6.04 5.61 -18.67
CA TRP A 386 -5.88 4.76 -19.85
C TRP A 386 -7.23 4.37 -20.49
N ARG A 387 -8.32 5.02 -20.12
CA ARG A 387 -9.64 4.83 -20.75
C ARG A 387 -9.60 5.23 -22.23
N THR A 388 -10.40 4.55 -23.05
CA THR A 388 -10.39 4.68 -24.53
C THR A 388 -10.82 6.06 -25.03
N ASP A 389 -11.52 6.83 -24.22
CA ASP A 389 -11.98 8.20 -24.46
C ASP A 389 -11.02 9.29 -23.92
N GLY A 390 -10.03 8.93 -23.11
CA GLY A 390 -9.17 9.88 -22.37
C GLY A 390 -7.95 10.40 -23.13
N ALA A 391 -7.39 11.52 -22.68
CA ALA A 391 -6.31 12.24 -23.36
C ALA A 391 -5.09 11.38 -23.73
N LEU A 392 -4.62 10.51 -22.81
CA LEU A 392 -3.46 9.63 -23.09
C LEU A 392 -3.76 8.52 -24.11
N HIS A 393 -5.03 8.19 -24.35
CA HIS A 393 -5.40 7.28 -25.44
C HIS A 393 -5.41 8.03 -26.78
N GLN A 394 -5.96 9.24 -26.81
CA GLN A 394 -5.95 10.12 -28.00
C GLN A 394 -4.50 10.39 -28.47
N LEU A 395 -3.60 10.77 -27.56
CA LEU A 395 -2.16 10.93 -27.86
C LEU A 395 -1.43 9.65 -28.33
N ARG A 396 -2.01 8.47 -28.14
CA ARG A 396 -1.49 7.18 -28.63
C ARG A 396 -2.06 6.83 -30.01
N THR A 397 -3.24 7.34 -30.37
CA THR A 397 -3.93 7.04 -31.64
C THR A 397 -3.80 8.14 -32.70
N GLU A 398 -3.46 9.37 -32.33
CA GLU A 398 -3.25 10.47 -33.27
C GLU A 398 -2.08 10.19 -34.24
N PRO A 399 -2.30 10.23 -35.56
CA PRO A 399 -1.22 10.14 -36.54
C PRO A 399 -0.43 11.45 -36.52
N ARG A 400 0.67 11.48 -35.74
CA ARG A 400 1.59 12.62 -35.72
C ARG A 400 2.01 12.96 -37.15
N HIS A 401 1.74 14.19 -37.58
CA HIS A 401 2.25 14.71 -38.84
C HIS A 401 3.75 14.47 -38.90
N GLN A 402 4.20 13.79 -39.95
CA GLN A 402 5.62 13.72 -40.27
C GLN A 402 6.10 15.15 -40.48
N ASN A 403 7.02 15.63 -39.63
CA ASN A 403 7.76 16.84 -39.93
C ASN A 403 8.54 16.57 -41.21
N ARG A 404 8.00 17.07 -42.33
CA ARG A 404 8.77 17.25 -43.55
C ARG A 404 9.87 18.24 -43.25
N HIS A 405 11.05 17.72 -42.92
CA HIS A 405 12.27 18.35 -43.39
C HIS A 405 12.29 18.18 -44.91
N GLU A 406 11.56 19.05 -45.60
CA GLU A 406 11.89 19.36 -46.99
C GLU A 406 13.33 19.90 -46.96
N PRO A 407 14.26 19.27 -47.69
CA PRO A 407 15.62 19.79 -47.75
C PRO A 407 15.57 21.15 -48.44
N GLU A 408 16.19 22.17 -47.83
CA GLU A 408 16.37 23.44 -48.52
C GLU A 408 17.17 23.19 -49.81
N GLU A 409 16.56 23.48 -50.96
CA GLU A 409 17.28 23.52 -52.23
C GLU A 409 18.34 24.63 -52.14
N VAL A 410 19.60 24.23 -51.91
CA VAL A 410 20.75 25.13 -52.04
C VAL A 410 20.88 25.54 -53.50
N LYS A 411 20.23 26.65 -53.85
CA LYS A 411 20.23 27.24 -55.19
C LYS A 411 21.52 27.99 -55.43
N SER A 412 22.44 27.27 -56.10
CA SER A 412 23.55 27.76 -56.94
C SER A 412 24.42 28.88 -56.38
#